data_AF-A0A2V9Z1P6-F1
#
_entry.id   AF-A0A2V9Z1P6-F1
#
_cell.length_a   1.000
_cell.length_b   1.000
_cell.length_c   1.000
_cell.angle_alpha   90.00
_cell.angle_beta   90.00
_cell.angle_gamma   90.00
#
_symmetry.space_group_name_H-M   'P 1'
#
loop_
_entity.id
_entity.type
_entity.pdbx_description
1 polymer ?
#
loop_
_entity_poly.entity_id
_entity_poly.type
_entity_poly.pdbx_seq_one_letter_code
_entity_poly.pdbx_strand_id
1 'polypeptide(L)'
;WELVLHIAAWDGAVRRRTAGQPVNLSDNENFPPVQDTSAAAWKKAVEYMRRTHNDLVQAVAGFPDSRLQEQVPGKKESFYNFFYMFSGIVQHELYHAGQIVLLKKAA
;
A
#
# COMPACT_ATOMS: atom_id res chain seq x y z
N TRP A 1 -11.36 -2.78 9.87
CA TRP A 1 -10.00 -3.17 10.30
C TRP A 1 -9.18 -3.65 9.12
N GLU A 2 -9.54 -4.78 8.52
CA GLU A 2 -8.77 -5.46 7.49
C GLU A 2 -8.35 -4.54 6.34
N LEU A 3 -9.28 -3.76 5.77
CA LEU A 3 -8.96 -2.84 4.67
C LEU A 3 -7.93 -1.76 5.05
N VAL A 4 -7.94 -1.26 6.29
CA VAL A 4 -6.96 -0.26 6.75
C VAL A 4 -5.56 -0.88 6.87
N LEU A 5 -5.49 -2.11 7.38
CA LEU A 5 -4.22 -2.83 7.50
C LEU A 5 -3.70 -3.29 6.13
N HIS A 6 -4.60 -3.68 5.23
CA HIS A 6 -4.28 -4.07 3.86
C HIS A 6 -3.69 -2.91 3.05
N ILE A 7 -4.30 -1.72 3.11
CA ILE A 7 -3.76 -0.49 2.53
C ILE A 7 -2.33 -0.26 3.02
N ALA A 8 -2.14 -0.25 4.35
CA ALA A 8 -0.82 -0.04 4.94
C ALA A 8 0.21 -1.09 4.51
N ALA A 9 -0.20 -2.34 4.32
CA ALA A 9 0.68 -3.41 3.86
C ALA A 9 1.16 -3.17 2.43
N TRP A 10 0.26 -2.80 1.52
CA TRP A 10 0.62 -2.52 0.12
C TRP A 10 1.39 -1.22 -0.05
N ASP A 11 1.07 -0.17 0.71
CA ASP A 11 1.89 1.06 0.76
C ASP A 11 3.33 0.74 1.15
N GLY A 12 3.50 -0.08 2.20
CA GLY A 12 4.82 -0.54 2.65
C GLY A 12 5.54 -1.43 1.63
N ALA A 13 4.81 -2.27 0.89
CA ALA A 13 5.38 -3.11 -0.16
C ALA A 13 5.87 -2.28 -1.36
N VAL A 14 5.06 -1.33 -1.82
CA VAL A 14 5.41 -0.42 -2.93
C VAL A 14 6.61 0.44 -2.53
N ARG A 15 6.61 1.02 -1.32
CA ARG A 15 7.75 1.80 -0.81
C ARG A 15 9.06 0.99 -0.81
N ARG A 16 9.01 -0.27 -0.36
CA ARG A 16 10.19 -1.15 -0.38
C ARG A 16 10.66 -1.47 -1.81
N ARG A 17 9.73 -1.67 -2.75
CA ARG A 17 10.06 -1.84 -4.18
C ARG A 17 10.69 -0.59 -4.78
N THR A 18 10.21 0.60 -4.42
CA THR A 18 10.84 1.89 -4.77
C THR A 18 12.28 1.99 -4.27
N ALA A 19 12.58 1.38 -3.12
CA ALA A 19 13.94 1.28 -2.57
C ALA A 19 14.77 0.10 -3.16
N GLY A 20 14.30 -0.55 -4.22
CA GLY A 20 15.05 -1.62 -4.90
C GLY A 20 14.79 -3.04 -4.40
N GLN A 21 13.90 -3.25 -3.42
CA GLN A 21 13.68 -4.56 -2.81
C GLN A 21 12.59 -5.36 -3.55
N PRO A 22 12.85 -6.61 -3.99
CA PRO A 22 11.85 -7.46 -4.62
C PRO A 22 10.90 -8.05 -3.56
N VAL A 23 9.90 -7.28 -3.16
CA VAL A 23 8.93 -7.67 -2.13
C VAL A 23 7.71 -8.37 -2.74
N ASN A 24 7.30 -9.49 -2.13
CA ASN A 24 5.98 -10.09 -2.27
C ASN A 24 5.43 -10.37 -0.87
N LEU A 25 4.19 -9.96 -0.61
CA LEU A 25 3.54 -10.19 0.68
C LEU A 25 2.98 -11.62 0.71
N SER A 26 3.19 -12.32 1.83
CA SER A 26 2.41 -13.51 2.18
C SER A 26 0.94 -13.13 2.49
N ASP A 27 0.05 -14.11 2.57
CA ASP A 27 -1.37 -13.86 2.89
C ASP A 27 -1.54 -13.15 4.24
N ASN A 28 -0.74 -13.55 5.25
CA ASN A 28 -0.74 -12.93 6.58
C ASN A 28 -0.15 -11.52 6.58
N GLU A 29 0.71 -11.16 5.64
CA GLU A 29 1.18 -9.79 5.50
C GLU A 29 0.21 -8.94 4.67
N ASN A 30 -0.44 -9.54 3.67
CA ASN A 30 -1.43 -8.91 2.80
C ASN A 30 -2.72 -8.55 3.57
N PHE A 31 -3.16 -9.44 4.47
CA PHE A 31 -4.26 -9.22 5.41
C PHE A 31 -3.81 -9.61 6.82
N PRO A 32 -3.17 -8.67 7.55
CA PRO A 32 -2.70 -8.95 8.90
C PRO A 32 -3.85 -9.35 9.84
N PRO A 33 -3.69 -10.42 10.65
CA PRO A 33 -4.72 -10.87 11.56
C PRO A 33 -5.03 -9.81 12.62
N VAL A 34 -6.32 -9.56 12.86
CA VAL A 34 -6.79 -8.61 13.88
C VAL A 34 -6.99 -9.35 15.20
N GLN A 35 -6.06 -9.18 16.12
CA GLN A 35 -6.09 -9.85 17.43
C GLN A 35 -6.71 -8.98 18.54
N ASP A 36 -6.68 -7.66 18.39
CA ASP A 36 -7.21 -6.69 19.34
C ASP A 36 -8.15 -5.72 18.60
N THR A 37 -9.41 -5.71 19.01
CA THR A 37 -10.48 -4.88 18.43
C THR A 37 -10.84 -3.67 19.30
N SER A 38 -10.02 -3.35 20.31
CA SER A 38 -10.21 -2.18 21.17
C SER A 38 -10.11 -0.86 20.38
N ALA A 39 -10.76 0.18 20.89
CA ALA A 39 -10.68 1.52 20.31
C ALA A 39 -9.23 2.06 20.27
N ALA A 40 -8.39 1.67 21.24
CA ALA A 40 -6.98 2.03 21.27
C ALA A 40 -6.19 1.35 20.13
N ALA A 41 -6.42 0.05 19.89
CA ALA A 41 -5.83 -0.65 18.75
C ALA A 41 -6.30 -0.05 17.41
N TRP A 42 -7.55 0.41 17.33
CA TRP A 42 -8.07 1.02 16.10
C TRP A 42 -7.33 2.31 15.77
N LYS A 43 -7.17 3.18 16.78
CA LYS A 43 -6.41 4.43 16.63
C LYS A 43 -4.98 4.15 16.16
N LYS A 44 -4.31 3.15 16.75
CA LYS A 44 -2.96 2.74 16.34
C LYS A 44 -2.91 2.24 14.89
N ALA A 45 -3.89 1.45 14.45
CA ALA A 45 -3.96 0.95 13.09
C ALA A 45 -4.12 2.10 12.06
N VAL A 46 -5.00 3.06 12.35
CA VAL A 46 -5.20 4.24 11.49
C VAL A 46 -3.94 5.12 11.46
N GLU A 47 -3.30 5.36 12.60
CA GLU A 47 -2.05 6.12 12.65
C GLU A 47 -0.91 5.40 11.91
N TYR A 48 -0.81 4.09 12.03
CA TYR A 48 0.15 3.29 11.28
C TYR A 48 -0.07 3.41 9.78
N MET A 49 -1.31 3.21 9.31
CA MET A 49 -1.65 3.37 7.89
C MET A 49 -1.26 4.77 7.38
N ARG A 50 -1.62 5.84 8.11
CA ARG A 50 -1.28 7.21 7.72
C ARG A 50 0.22 7.46 7.62
N ARG A 51 1.01 6.93 8.58
CA ARG A 51 2.47 7.05 8.54
C ARG A 51 3.05 6.33 7.33
N THR A 52 2.64 5.08 7.11
CA THR A 52 3.12 4.28 5.97
C THR A 52 2.77 4.92 4.63
N HIS A 53 1.56 5.47 4.52
CA HIS A 53 1.13 6.21 3.34
C HIS A 53 1.98 7.46 3.10
N ASN A 54 2.20 8.27 4.13
CA ASN A 54 3.05 9.46 4.02
C ASN A 54 4.49 9.09 3.62
N ASP A 55 5.04 8.02 4.18
CA ASP A 55 6.36 7.52 3.82
C ASP A 55 6.43 7.07 2.34
N LEU A 56 5.36 6.46 1.82
CA LEU A 56 5.25 6.14 0.39
C LEU A 56 5.19 7.42 -0.44
N VAL A 57 4.36 8.39 -0.10
CA VAL A 57 4.23 9.66 -0.83
C VAL A 57 5.58 10.38 -0.90
N GLN A 58 6.33 10.42 0.21
CA GLN A 58 7.68 10.99 0.21
C GLN A 58 8.65 10.22 -0.69
N ALA A 59 8.59 8.88 -0.68
CA ALA A 59 9.42 8.05 -1.54
C ALA A 59 9.09 8.25 -3.03
N VAL A 60 7.82 8.41 -3.39
CA VAL A 60 7.39 8.70 -4.77
C VAL A 60 7.80 10.11 -5.18
N ALA A 61 7.62 11.11 -4.31
CA ALA A 61 7.99 12.50 -4.59
C ALA A 61 9.51 12.69 -4.80
N GLY A 62 10.33 11.87 -4.12
CA GLY A 62 11.78 11.85 -4.31
C GLY A 62 12.27 10.90 -5.40
N PHE A 63 11.38 10.19 -6.10
CA PHE A 63 11.77 9.22 -7.12
C PHE A 63 12.14 9.93 -8.43
N PRO A 64 13.30 9.65 -9.06
CA PRO A 64 13.69 10.34 -10.29
C PRO A 64 12.80 9.94 -11.48
N ASP A 65 12.24 10.93 -12.17
CA ASP A 65 11.37 10.73 -13.35
C ASP A 65 12.04 9.89 -14.45
N SER A 66 13.36 10.04 -14.63
CA SER A 66 14.14 9.26 -15.61
C SER A 66 14.07 7.75 -15.38
N ARG A 67 13.72 7.31 -14.17
CA ARG A 67 13.62 5.91 -13.76
C ARG A 67 12.21 5.35 -13.86
N LEU A 68 11.20 6.17 -14.19
CA LEU A 68 9.80 5.72 -14.22
C LEU A 68 9.55 4.57 -15.20
N GLN A 69 10.35 4.47 -16.26
CA GLN A 69 10.27 3.40 -17.25
C GLN A 69 11.11 2.16 -16.88
N GLU A 70 11.89 2.20 -15.80
CA GLU A 70 12.63 1.03 -15.32
C GLU A 70 11.67 -0.03 -14.77
N GLN A 71 12.05 -1.29 -14.97
CA GLN A 71 11.29 -2.43 -14.46
C GLN A 71 11.35 -2.48 -12.93
N VAL A 72 10.20 -2.78 -12.31
CA VAL A 72 10.12 -2.91 -10.85
C VAL A 72 10.85 -4.19 -10.40
N PRO A 73 11.67 -4.14 -9.33
CA PRO A 73 12.33 -5.32 -8.78
C PRO A 73 11.36 -6.47 -8.48
N GLY A 74 11.70 -7.67 -8.95
CA GLY A 74 10.91 -8.88 -8.74
C GLY A 74 9.71 -9.06 -9.69
N LYS A 75 9.50 -8.14 -10.64
CA LYS A 75 8.50 -8.28 -11.71
C LYS A 75 9.16 -8.80 -12.99
N LYS A 76 8.42 -9.60 -13.74
CA LYS A 76 8.92 -10.28 -14.96
C LYS A 76 8.26 -9.74 -16.22
N GLU A 77 7.06 -9.21 -16.08
CA GLU A 77 6.26 -8.63 -17.15
C GLU A 77 6.92 -7.34 -17.64
N SER A 78 7.13 -7.23 -18.95
CA SER A 78 7.82 -6.10 -19.57
C SER A 78 7.08 -4.78 -19.42
N PHE A 79 5.75 -4.82 -19.25
CA PHE A 79 4.92 -3.62 -19.02
C PHE A 79 4.98 -3.12 -17.58
N TYR A 80 5.50 -3.91 -16.63
CA TYR A 80 5.44 -3.58 -15.21
C TYR A 80 6.66 -2.74 -14.78
N ASN A 81 6.61 -1.45 -15.11
CA ASN A 81 7.58 -0.44 -14.70
C ASN A 81 7.10 0.38 -13.48
N PHE A 82 7.94 1.28 -12.97
CA PHE A 82 7.60 2.12 -11.82
C PHE A 82 6.39 3.02 -12.07
N PHE A 83 6.24 3.56 -13.28
CA PHE A 83 5.06 4.35 -13.66
C PHE A 83 3.77 3.53 -13.53
N TYR A 84 3.77 2.30 -14.03
CA TYR A 84 2.64 1.38 -13.91
C TYR A 84 2.33 1.06 -12.45
N MET A 85 3.36 0.76 -11.64
CA MET A 85 3.18 0.45 -10.22
C MET A 85 2.62 1.64 -9.43
N PHE A 86 3.13 2.85 -9.64
CA PHE A 86 2.65 4.05 -8.95
C PHE A 86 1.22 4.42 -9.36
N SER A 87 0.89 4.26 -10.64
CA SER A 87 -0.50 4.42 -11.09
C SER A 87 -1.41 3.37 -10.45
N GLY A 88 -0.92 2.14 -10.31
CA GLY A 88 -1.64 1.03 -9.69
C GLY A 88 -1.92 1.24 -8.21
N ILE A 89 -0.94 1.73 -7.43
CA ILE A 89 -1.16 1.96 -5.99
C ILE A 89 -2.17 3.09 -5.76
N VAL A 90 -2.17 4.15 -6.58
CA VAL A 90 -3.21 5.20 -6.50
C VAL A 90 -4.61 4.64 -6.75
N GLN A 91 -4.77 3.75 -7.74
CA GLN A 91 -6.05 3.11 -8.00
C GLN A 91 -6.48 2.17 -6.87
N HIS A 92 -5.53 1.42 -6.30
CA HIS A 92 -5.74 0.53 -5.16
C HIS A 92 -6.25 1.31 -3.93
N GLU A 93 -5.64 2.46 -3.61
CA GLU A 93 -6.09 3.34 -2.52
C GLU A 93 -7.55 3.77 -2.70
N LEU A 94 -7.89 4.27 -3.90
CA LEU A 94 -9.24 4.76 -4.20
C LEU A 94 -10.27 3.62 -4.15
N TYR A 95 -9.90 2.44 -4.66
CA TYR A 95 -10.76 1.26 -4.65
C TYR A 95 -11.12 0.85 -3.21
N HIS A 96 -10.12 0.74 -2.32
CA HIS A 96 -10.37 0.34 -0.93
C HIS A 96 -11.01 1.44 -0.10
N ALA A 97 -10.72 2.71 -0.38
CA ALA A 97 -11.48 3.83 0.21
C ALA A 97 -12.97 3.73 -0.14
N GLY A 98 -13.29 3.38 -1.40
CA GLY A 98 -14.67 3.10 -1.84
C GLY A 98 -15.32 1.96 -1.05
N GLN A 99 -14.62 0.84 -0.88
CA GLN A 99 -15.12 -0.29 -0.08
C GLN A 99 -15.38 0.09 1.38
N ILE A 100 -14.49 0.88 2.01
CA ILE A 100 -14.68 1.36 3.38
C ILE A 100 -15.95 2.21 3.49
N VAL A 101 -16.21 3.10 2.52
CA VAL A 101 -17.43 3.93 2.52
C VAL A 101 -18.68 3.07 2.37
N LEU A 102 -18.67 2.05 1.50
CA LEU A 102 -19.80 1.14 1.34
C LEU A 102 -20.09 0.36 2.62
N LEU A 103 -19.06 -0.19 3.28
CA LEU A 103 -19.20 -0.89 4.56
C LEU A 103 -19.75 0.03 5.65
N LYS A 104 -19.28 1.29 5.71
CA LYS A 104 -19.80 2.28 6.65
C LYS A 104 -21.27 2.61 6.41
N LYS A 105 -21.74 2.60 5.15
CA LYS A 105 -23.16 2.85 4.81
C LYS A 105 -24.07 1.66 5.09
N ALA A 106 -23.53 0.45 5.04
CA ALA A 106 -24.27 -0.79 5.30
C ALA A 106 -24.36 -1.15 6.78
N ALA A 107 -23.56 -0.50 7.63
CA ALA A 107 -23.53 -0.67 9.08
C ALA A 107 -24.58 0.17 9.81
#